data_AF-A0A4U3A1E2-F1
#
_entry.id   AF-A0A4U3A1E2-F1
#
_cell.length_a   1.000
_cell.length_b   1.000
_cell.length_c   1.000
_cell.angle_alpha   90.00
_cell.angle_beta   90.00
_cell.angle_gamma   90.00
#
_symmetry.space_group_name_H-M   'P 1'
#
loop_
_entity.id
_entity.type
_entity.pdbx_description
1 polymer ?
#
loop_
_entity_poly.entity_id
_entity_poly.type
_entity_poly.pdbx_seq_one_letter_code
_entity_poly.pdbx_strand_id
1 'polypeptide(L)' 'SIGRVAAESVLVTPPGIPVLLPGEIITKDITDYLNYCLELGLSVQSSNGLHAIKVIDDK' A
#
# COMPACT_ATOMS: atom_id res chain seq x y z
N SER A 1 3.12 -3.40 9.29
CA SER A 1 3.12 -4.33 8.14
C SER A 1 4.46 -4.47 7.44
N ILE A 2 5.51 -3.72 7.82
CA ILE A 2 6.83 -3.83 7.19
C ILE A 2 7.38 -5.26 7.31
N GLY A 3 7.92 -5.79 6.22
CA GLY A 3 8.47 -7.15 6.12
C GLY A 3 7.42 -8.23 5.85
N ARG A 4 6.14 -7.87 5.66
CA ARG A 4 5.07 -8.81 5.30
C ARG A 4 4.78 -8.75 3.80
N VAL A 5 4.22 -9.84 3.27
CA VAL A 5 3.78 -9.91 1.88
C VAL A 5 2.40 -9.27 1.74
N ALA A 6 2.26 -8.37 0.78
CA ALA A 6 1.01 -7.73 0.43
C ALA A 6 0.01 -8.76 -0.11
N ALA A 7 -1.21 -8.77 0.42
CA ALA A 7 -2.29 -9.62 -0.09
C ALA A 7 -3.14 -8.92 -1.16
N GLU A 8 -2.94 -7.62 -1.35
CA GLU A 8 -3.74 -6.78 -2.25
C GLU A 8 -2.93 -5.64 -2.86
N SER A 9 -3.48 -5.02 -3.90
CA SER A 9 -2.89 -3.83 -4.51
C SER A 9 -3.19 -2.56 -3.71
N VAL A 10 -2.22 -1.64 -3.71
CA VAL A 10 -2.37 -0.29 -3.15
C VAL A 10 -2.13 0.71 -4.27
N LEU A 11 -3.08 1.63 -4.46
CA LEU A 11 -3.09 2.61 -5.54
C LEU A 11 -3.08 4.03 -4.96
N VAL A 12 -2.34 4.92 -5.62
CA VAL A 12 -2.35 6.36 -5.33
C VAL A 12 -3.08 7.09 -6.44
N THR A 13 -4.04 7.93 -6.05
CA THR A 13 -4.92 8.70 -6.96
C THR A 13 -4.93 10.18 -6.59
N PRO A 14 -4.88 11.11 -7.56
CA PRO A 14 -4.55 10.94 -9.00
C PRO A 14 -3.04 10.68 -9.21
N PRO A 15 -2.57 9.90 -10.22
CA PRO A 15 -3.25 9.44 -11.45
C PRO A 15 -3.91 8.06 -11.41
N GLY A 16 -3.77 7.28 -10.33
CA GLY A 16 -4.34 5.92 -10.22
C GLY A 16 -3.37 4.80 -10.56
N ILE A 17 -2.08 4.99 -10.26
CA ILE A 17 -1.04 3.99 -10.49
C ILE A 17 -0.87 3.11 -9.24
N PRO A 18 -0.72 1.78 -9.40
CA PRO A 18 -0.39 0.89 -8.29
C PRO A 18 1.03 1.13 -7.79
N VAL A 19 1.15 1.28 -6.47
CA VAL A 19 2.42 1.44 -5.74
C VAL A 19 2.90 0.11 -5.16
N LEU A 20 1.96 -0.79 -4.87
CA LEU A 20 2.20 -2.10 -4.30
C LEU A 20 1.23 -3.09 -4.95
N LEU A 21 1.72 -4.28 -5.28
CA LEU A 21 0.95 -5.39 -5.85
C LEU A 21 0.91 -6.60 -4.90
N PRO A 22 -0.10 -7.47 -5.04
CA PRO A 22 -0.14 -8.73 -4.29
C PRO A 22 1.12 -9.57 -4.53
N GLY A 23 1.70 -10.11 -3.46
CA GLY A 23 2.95 -10.90 -3.51
C GLY A 23 4.21 -10.07 -3.30
N GLU A 24 4.15 -8.75 -3.34
CA GLU A 24 5.29 -7.89 -3.02
C GLU A 24 5.49 -7.72 -1.52
N ILE A 25 6.73 -7.51 -1.10
CA ILE A 25 7.06 -7.25 0.31
C ILE A 25 6.81 -5.78 0.62
N ILE A 26 6.08 -5.52 1.70
CA ILE A 26 5.89 -4.17 2.21
C ILE A 26 7.19 -3.69 2.84
N THR A 27 7.88 -2.78 2.16
CA THR A 27 9.11 -2.17 2.65
C THR A 27 8.83 -0.87 3.41
N LYS A 28 9.84 -0.39 4.15
CA LYS A 28 9.78 0.92 4.80
C LYS A 28 9.60 2.02 3.76
N ASP A 29 10.33 1.96 2.65
CA ASP A 29 10.27 2.97 1.58
C ASP A 29 8.88 3.09 0.96
N ILE A 30 8.19 1.96 0.74
CA ILE A 30 6.80 1.96 0.26
C ILE A 30 5.88 2.63 1.28
N THR A 31 6.09 2.34 2.57
CA THR A 31 5.27 2.91 3.65
C THR A 31 5.50 4.42 3.79
N ASP A 32 6.75 4.87 3.71
CA ASP A 32 7.14 6.28 3.76
C ASP A 32 6.59 7.04 2.55
N TYR A 33 6.65 6.46 1.35
CA TYR A 33 6.07 7.05 0.14
C TYR A 33 4.55 7.22 0.26
N LEU A 34 3.84 6.19 0.74
CA LEU A 34 2.38 6.26 0.92
C LEU A 34 1.99 7.33 1.95
N ASN A 35 2.76 7.46 3.03
CA ASN A 35 2.56 8.52 4.02
C ASN A 35 2.77 9.91 3.41
N TYR A 36 3.84 10.08 2.64
CA TYR A 36 4.08 11.33 1.91
C TYR A 36 2.94 11.68 0.95
N CYS A 37 2.39 10.70 0.22
CA CYS A 37 1.23 10.91 -0.63
C CYS A 37 -0.01 11.36 0.16
N LEU A 38 -0.25 10.79 1.35
CA LEU A 38 -1.34 11.22 2.23
C LEU A 38 -1.14 12.66 2.73
N GLU A 39 0.09 13.04 3.08
CA GLU A 39 0.43 14.42 3.49
C GLU A 39 0.20 15.45 2.37
N LEU A 40 0.39 15.04 1.11
CA LEU A 40 0.06 15.84 -0.07
C LEU A 40 -1.45 15.88 -0.39
N GLY A 41 -2.29 15.17 0.37
CA GLY A 41 -3.72 15.08 0.13
C GLY A 41 -4.11 14.13 -1.02
N LEU A 42 -3.20 13.25 -1.44
CA LEU A 42 -3.51 12.21 -2.43
C LEU A 42 -4.31 11.09 -1.78
N SER A 43 -5.20 10.49 -2.56
CA SER A 43 -6.03 9.38 -2.10
C SER A 43 -5.28 8.05 -2.28
N VAL A 44 -5.08 7.35 -1.16
CA VAL A 44 -4.48 6.01 -1.11
C VAL A 44 -5.57 4.97 -0.93
N GLN A 45 -5.79 4.13 -1.93
CA GLN A 45 -6.86 3.15 -1.94
C GLN A 45 -6.28 1.74 -2.01
N SER A 46 -6.86 0.81 -1.24
CA SER A 46 -6.62 -0.62 -1.41
C SER A 46 -7.88 -1.29 -1.96
N SER A 47 -7.73 -2.46 -2.56
CA SER A 47 -8.84 -3.21 -3.17
C SER A 47 -9.99 -3.54 -2.19
N ASN A 48 -9.72 -3.58 -0.87
CA ASN A 48 -10.73 -3.86 0.16
C ASN A 48 -11.11 -2.64 1.03
N GLY A 49 -10.65 -1.43 0.70
CA GLY A 49 -11.02 -0.20 1.40
C GLY A 49 -9.86 0.68 1.83
N LEU A 50 -10.19 1.84 2.39
CA LEU A 50 -9.23 2.87 2.77
C LEU A 50 -8.51 2.46 4.07
N HIS A 51 -7.17 2.57 4.10
CA HIS A 51 -6.29 2.46 5.28
C HIS A 51 -5.94 1.08 5.87
N ALA A 52 -6.39 -0.04 5.31
CA ALA A 52 -5.97 -1.37 5.78
C ALA A 52 -5.38 -2.21 4.63
N ILE A 53 -4.05 -2.39 4.62
CA ILE A 53 -3.39 -3.34 3.71
C ILE A 53 -3.48 -4.72 4.33
N LYS A 54 -4.23 -5.64 3.72
CA LYS A 54 -4.18 -7.05 4.07
C LYS A 54 -2.80 -7.60 3.75
N VAL A 55 -2.31 -8.41 4.67
CA VAL A 55 -1.00 -9.06 4.59
C VAL A 55 -1.16 -10.55 4.72
N ILE A 56 -0.38 -11.30 3.96
CA ILE A 56 -0.25 -12.74 4.14
C ILE A 56 0.74 -12.94 5.30
N ASP A 57 0.32 -13.65 6.33
CA ASP A 57 1.18 -14.04 7.46
C ASP A 57 1.64 -15.47 7.19
N ASP A 58 2.86 -15.64 6.67
CA ASP A 58 3.49 -16.94 6.52
C ASP A 58 4.13 -17.29 7.87
N LYS A 59 3.39 -18.05 8.68
CA LYS A 59 3.92 -18.75 9.86
C LYS A 59 4.17 -20.21 9.53
#